data_AF-A0A9X2H2F6-F1
#
_entry.id   AF-A0A9X2H2F6-F1
#
_cell.length_a   1.000
_cell.length_b   1.000
_cell.length_c   1.000
_cell.angle_alpha   90.00
_cell.angle_beta   90.00
_cell.angle_gamma   90.00
#
_symmetry.space_group_name_H-M   'P 1'
#
loop_
_entity.id
_entity.type
_entity.pdbx_description
1 polymer ?
#
loop_
_entity_poly.entity_id
_entity_poly.type
_entity_poly.pdbx_seq_one_letter_code
_entity_poly.pdbx_strand_id
1 'polypeptide(L)'
;MLAAALVLGAVAVALAWPVPVALAKAEWPARAPARALMLWQGIALGGAFAMIGALLAFAAVPAGSLAAAAEHLMPALLHGAIPPEYAVIHLAALTLAFGLVLHLALNLGQTAVRAERERRRQHELVAVLGDPMPGVPRTLVLAHPEPFAYCVPGLRTATVLTDGLVDALRPDELAAVIAHERAHLDQFHHLVLLSFRAWHSALPWFPIANRAERAVSLLTEMLADDTARRQVGDASLGAAMVLVGASGEPGAYADSGGVSPDREMLDARLARLGISR
;
A
#
# COMPACT_ATOMS: atom_id res chain seq x y z
N MET A 1 -26.84 21.96 0.05
CA MET A 1 -25.52 21.73 0.70
C MET A 1 -25.59 20.89 1.96
N LEU A 2 -26.44 21.21 2.93
CA LEU A 2 -26.51 20.44 4.20
C LEU A 2 -26.80 18.94 3.99
N ALA A 3 -27.78 18.60 3.15
CA ALA A 3 -28.09 17.20 2.82
C ALA A 3 -26.87 16.47 2.21
N ALA A 4 -26.14 17.12 1.29
CA ALA A 4 -24.93 16.56 0.71
C ALA A 4 -23.84 16.33 1.76
N ALA A 5 -23.65 17.29 2.69
CA ALA A 5 -22.71 17.15 3.80
C ALA A 5 -23.05 15.97 4.70
N LEU A 6 -24.34 15.77 5.03
CA LEU A 6 -24.80 14.65 5.84
C LEU A 6 -24.62 13.30 5.13
N VAL A 7 -24.96 13.22 3.84
CA VAL A 7 -24.78 11.99 3.05
C VAL A 7 -23.30 11.64 2.93
N LEU A 8 -22.44 12.59 2.55
CA LEU A 8 -21.00 12.37 2.44
C LEU A 8 -20.39 12.05 3.81
N GLY A 9 -20.85 12.69 4.88
CA GLY A 9 -20.44 12.39 6.25
C GLY A 9 -20.80 10.95 6.65
N ALA A 10 -22.01 10.49 6.33
CA ALA A 10 -22.43 9.12 6.58
C ALA A 10 -21.60 8.10 5.77
N VAL A 11 -21.29 8.39 4.50
CA VAL A 11 -20.40 7.57 3.68
C VAL A 11 -18.99 7.53 4.27
N ALA A 12 -18.43 8.69 4.66
CA ALA A 12 -17.12 8.78 5.28
C ALA A 12 -17.04 7.95 6.56
N VAL A 13 -18.07 8.05 7.41
CA VAL A 13 -18.18 7.24 8.62
C VAL A 13 -18.23 5.77 8.25
N ALA A 14 -19.11 5.32 7.34
CA ALA A 14 -19.22 3.92 6.95
C ALA A 14 -17.91 3.33 6.38
N LEU A 15 -17.19 4.11 5.56
CA LEU A 15 -15.91 3.72 4.96
C LEU A 15 -14.73 3.82 5.93
N ALA A 16 -14.84 4.62 6.99
CA ALA A 16 -13.94 4.58 8.13
C ALA A 16 -14.24 3.34 8.99
N TRP A 17 -15.52 3.12 9.30
CA TRP A 17 -16.07 2.04 10.11
C TRP A 17 -17.58 1.89 9.84
N PRO A 18 -18.12 0.71 9.50
CA PRO A 18 -17.58 -0.65 9.73
C PRO A 18 -17.07 -1.37 8.48
N VAL A 19 -17.16 -0.77 7.29
CA VAL A 19 -16.90 -1.45 6.00
C VAL A 19 -15.50 -2.09 5.92
N PRO A 20 -14.40 -1.40 6.29
CA PRO A 20 -13.06 -1.99 6.27
C PRO A 20 -12.92 -3.23 7.16
N VAL A 21 -13.66 -3.25 8.27
CA VAL A 21 -13.60 -4.36 9.24
C VAL A 21 -14.40 -5.55 8.76
N ALA A 22 -15.54 -5.32 8.12
CA ALA A 22 -16.26 -6.38 7.42
C ALA A 22 -15.42 -6.99 6.30
N LEU A 23 -14.74 -6.16 5.51
CA LEU A 23 -13.86 -6.63 4.44
C LEU A 23 -12.67 -7.44 4.96
N ALA A 24 -12.01 -6.96 6.01
CA ALA A 24 -10.87 -7.66 6.60
C ALA A 24 -11.23 -9.00 7.26
N LYS A 25 -12.50 -9.20 7.62
CA LYS A 25 -13.01 -10.46 8.18
C LYS A 25 -13.55 -11.42 7.12
N ALA A 26 -13.71 -10.95 5.88
CA ALA A 26 -14.25 -11.78 4.82
C ALA A 26 -13.20 -12.79 4.33
N GLU A 27 -13.66 -13.98 3.93
CA GLU A 27 -12.78 -15.04 3.41
C GLU A 27 -12.55 -14.96 1.89
N TRP A 28 -13.48 -14.31 1.16
CA TRP A 28 -13.39 -14.18 -0.30
C TRP A 28 -12.15 -13.41 -0.81
N PRO A 29 -11.55 -12.43 -0.08
CA PRO A 29 -10.36 -11.72 -0.54
C PRO A 29 -9.20 -12.63 -0.93
N ALA A 30 -8.99 -13.73 -0.18
CA ALA A 30 -7.97 -14.72 -0.52
C ALA A 30 -8.25 -15.45 -1.84
N ARG A 31 -9.52 -15.60 -2.23
CA ARG A 31 -9.92 -16.25 -3.49
C ARG A 31 -9.85 -15.32 -4.70
N ALA A 32 -9.96 -14.01 -4.47
CA ALA A 32 -9.97 -13.00 -5.52
C ALA A 32 -9.15 -11.75 -5.12
N PRO A 33 -7.81 -11.88 -4.97
CA PRO A 33 -7.00 -10.85 -4.35
C PRO A 33 -6.98 -9.52 -5.12
N ALA A 34 -7.01 -9.58 -6.45
CA ALA A 34 -7.12 -8.38 -7.30
C ALA A 34 -8.39 -7.55 -7.00
N ARG A 35 -9.54 -8.23 -6.86
CA ARG A 35 -10.82 -7.55 -6.58
C ARG A 35 -10.84 -6.96 -5.17
N ALA A 36 -10.28 -7.68 -4.21
CA ALA A 36 -10.14 -7.17 -2.84
C ALA A 36 -9.22 -5.96 -2.79
N LEU A 37 -8.11 -5.98 -3.52
CA LEU A 37 -7.17 -4.86 -3.60
C LEU A 37 -7.83 -3.61 -4.22
N MET A 38 -8.61 -3.79 -5.29
CA MET A 38 -9.40 -2.69 -5.89
C MET A 38 -10.43 -2.14 -4.90
N LEU A 39 -11.09 -3.00 -4.12
CA LEU A 39 -12.06 -2.58 -3.12
C LEU A 39 -11.39 -1.81 -1.97
N TRP A 40 -10.24 -2.26 -1.49
CA TRP A 40 -9.46 -1.53 -0.48
C TRP A 40 -9.06 -0.13 -0.96
N GLN A 41 -8.61 0.01 -2.21
CA GLN A 41 -8.32 1.31 -2.82
C GLN A 41 -9.58 2.18 -2.93
N GLY A 42 -10.70 1.60 -3.35
CA GLY A 42 -11.99 2.30 -3.44
C GLY A 42 -12.48 2.79 -2.07
N ILE A 43 -12.31 1.99 -1.02
CA ILE A 43 -12.63 2.37 0.36
C ILE A 43 -11.75 3.54 0.82
N ALA A 44 -10.43 3.46 0.58
CA ALA A 44 -9.49 4.49 0.98
C ALA A 44 -9.77 5.83 0.29
N LEU A 45 -9.85 5.82 -1.04
CA LEU A 45 -10.12 7.01 -1.85
C LEU A 45 -11.52 7.54 -1.60
N GLY A 46 -12.52 6.67 -1.61
CA GLY A 46 -13.92 7.03 -1.35
C GLY A 46 -14.10 7.64 0.03
N GLY A 47 -13.45 7.09 1.06
CA GLY A 47 -13.48 7.61 2.43
C GLY A 47 -12.84 9.00 2.53
N ALA A 48 -11.66 9.20 1.92
CA ALA A 48 -10.99 10.49 1.89
C ALA A 48 -11.83 11.56 1.15
N PHE A 49 -12.33 11.24 -0.05
CA PHE A 49 -13.18 12.16 -0.82
C PHE A 49 -14.49 12.46 -0.11
N ALA A 50 -15.13 11.47 0.50
CA ALA A 50 -16.36 11.67 1.26
C ALA A 50 -16.13 12.56 2.49
N MET A 51 -15.04 12.34 3.23
CA MET A 51 -14.70 13.15 4.41
C MET A 51 -14.40 14.61 4.05
N ILE A 52 -13.52 14.84 3.06
CA ILE A 52 -13.19 16.19 2.58
C ILE A 52 -14.44 16.85 1.99
N GLY A 53 -15.18 16.12 1.16
CA GLY A 53 -16.41 16.59 0.54
C GLY A 53 -17.49 16.95 1.55
N ALA A 54 -17.64 16.20 2.64
CA ALA A 54 -18.58 16.50 3.71
C ALA A 54 -18.24 17.83 4.40
N LEU A 55 -16.96 18.05 4.72
CA LEU A 55 -16.49 19.29 5.34
C LEU A 55 -16.67 20.49 4.41
N LEU A 56 -16.28 20.36 3.13
CA LEU A 56 -16.48 21.41 2.13
C LEU A 56 -17.96 21.70 1.90
N ALA A 57 -18.79 20.66 1.81
CA ALA A 57 -20.23 20.83 1.61
C ALA A 57 -20.89 21.52 2.82
N PHE A 58 -20.43 21.20 4.04
CA PHE A 58 -20.90 21.86 5.26
C PHE A 58 -20.45 23.31 5.35
N ALA A 59 -19.19 23.60 5.00
CA ALA A 59 -18.67 24.96 4.93
C ALA A 59 -19.44 25.84 3.93
N ALA A 60 -19.91 25.25 2.83
CA ALA A 60 -20.67 25.93 1.79
C ALA A 60 -22.19 26.03 2.05
N VAL A 61 -22.67 25.62 3.24
CA VAL A 61 -24.11 25.73 3.58
C VAL A 61 -24.64 27.16 3.47
N PRO A 62 -23.96 28.20 3.99
CA PRO A 62 -24.47 29.58 3.92
C PRO A 62 -24.66 30.10 2.48
N ALA A 63 -23.76 29.72 1.56
CA ALA A 63 -23.80 30.18 0.18
C ALA A 63 -24.61 29.26 -0.76
N GLY A 64 -25.09 28.11 -0.29
CA GLY A 64 -25.92 27.19 -1.07
C GLY A 64 -25.20 26.40 -2.18
N SER A 65 -23.95 26.74 -2.53
CA SER A 65 -23.10 25.97 -3.45
C SER A 65 -21.60 26.19 -3.16
N LEU A 66 -20.74 25.29 -3.62
CA LEU A 66 -19.28 25.44 -3.48
C LEU A 66 -18.74 26.64 -4.28
N ALA A 67 -19.29 26.90 -5.48
CA ALA A 67 -18.88 28.02 -6.31
C ALA A 67 -19.22 29.36 -5.64
N ALA A 68 -20.46 29.52 -5.19
CA ALA A 68 -20.87 30.72 -4.44
C ALA A 68 -20.07 30.88 -3.15
N ALA A 69 -19.76 29.79 -2.44
CA ALA A 69 -18.93 29.86 -1.24
C ALA A 69 -17.50 30.35 -1.54
N ALA A 70 -16.92 29.93 -2.66
CA ALA A 70 -15.63 30.41 -3.11
C ALA A 70 -15.71 31.91 -3.47
N GLU A 71 -16.73 32.35 -4.20
CA GLU A 71 -16.95 33.76 -4.54
C GLU A 71 -17.08 34.65 -3.29
N HIS A 72 -17.81 34.19 -2.27
CA HIS A 72 -18.01 34.94 -1.02
C HIS A 72 -16.72 34.99 -0.16
N LEU A 73 -15.93 33.92 -0.12
CA LEU A 73 -14.78 33.78 0.79
C LEU A 73 -13.42 34.19 0.20
N MET A 74 -13.15 33.89 -1.07
CA MET A 74 -12.79 34.92 -2.03
C MET A 74 -12.10 36.20 -1.50
N PRO A 75 -12.83 37.33 -1.51
CA PRO A 75 -12.35 38.63 -1.03
C PRO A 75 -11.86 38.64 0.42
N ALA A 76 -12.38 37.76 1.30
CA ALA A 76 -12.02 37.71 2.71
C ALA A 76 -10.55 37.32 2.91
N LEU A 77 -9.96 36.54 2.00
CA LEU A 77 -8.52 36.21 2.03
C LEU A 77 -7.63 37.42 1.76
N LEU A 78 -8.11 38.41 1.01
CA LEU A 78 -7.36 39.61 0.62
C LEU A 78 -7.64 40.80 1.55
N HIS A 79 -8.89 40.95 1.99
CA HIS A 79 -9.36 42.13 2.72
C HIS A 79 -9.73 41.85 4.18
N GLY A 80 -9.72 40.58 4.62
CA GLY A 80 -9.98 40.17 6.00
C GLY A 80 -11.44 40.22 6.46
N ALA A 81 -12.35 40.81 5.68
CA ALA A 81 -13.77 40.89 6.02
C ALA A 81 -14.49 39.58 5.68
N ILE A 82 -14.80 38.77 6.70
CA ILE A 82 -15.61 37.55 6.54
C ILE A 82 -17.10 37.94 6.42
N PRO A 83 -17.84 37.40 5.44
CA PRO A 83 -19.26 37.69 5.30
C PRO A 83 -20.07 37.21 6.53
N PRO A 84 -21.09 37.97 6.97
CA PRO A 84 -21.81 37.71 8.22
C PRO A 84 -22.59 36.38 8.22
N GLU A 85 -22.91 35.83 7.05
CA GLU A 85 -23.57 34.54 6.91
C GLU A 85 -22.67 33.34 7.30
N TYR A 86 -21.36 33.53 7.41
CA TYR A 86 -20.42 32.48 7.81
C TYR A 86 -20.17 32.48 9.32
N ALA A 87 -20.82 31.55 10.01
CA ALA A 87 -20.48 31.22 11.39
C ALA A 87 -19.09 30.55 11.51
N VAL A 88 -18.50 30.63 12.71
CA VAL A 88 -17.20 30.03 13.06
C VAL A 88 -17.13 28.54 12.69
N ILE A 89 -18.24 27.80 12.83
CA ILE A 89 -18.31 26.37 12.48
C ILE A 89 -18.10 26.10 10.98
N HIS A 90 -18.54 27.00 10.10
CA HIS A 90 -18.36 26.84 8.66
C HIS A 90 -16.91 27.11 8.27
N LEU A 91 -16.29 28.12 8.87
CA LEU A 91 -14.87 28.42 8.71
C LEU A 91 -14.01 27.29 9.27
N ALA A 92 -14.33 26.78 10.45
CA ALA A 92 -13.63 25.65 11.06
C ALA A 92 -13.70 24.40 10.17
N ALA A 93 -14.86 24.10 9.58
CA ALA A 93 -15.00 22.99 8.64
C ALA A 93 -14.17 23.21 7.36
N LEU A 94 -14.14 24.44 6.83
CA LEU A 94 -13.33 24.79 5.67
C LEU A 94 -11.83 24.64 5.96
N THR A 95 -11.36 25.20 7.07
CA THR A 95 -9.98 25.09 7.53
C THR A 95 -9.60 23.62 7.76
N LEU A 96 -10.48 22.83 8.36
CA LEU A 96 -10.25 21.40 8.55
C LEU A 96 -10.16 20.64 7.21
N ALA A 97 -11.01 20.98 6.22
CA ALA A 97 -10.96 20.37 4.90
C ALA A 97 -9.60 20.63 4.21
N PHE A 98 -9.18 21.90 4.16
CA PHE A 98 -7.89 22.26 3.55
C PHE A 98 -6.70 21.71 4.35
N GLY A 99 -6.76 21.77 5.69
CA GLY A 99 -5.74 21.22 6.56
C GLY A 99 -5.57 19.71 6.37
N LEU A 100 -6.69 18.98 6.21
CA LEU A 100 -6.68 17.55 5.92
C LEU A 100 -6.09 17.26 4.54
N VAL A 101 -6.48 17.99 3.49
CA VAL A 101 -5.90 17.85 2.15
C VAL A 101 -4.39 18.07 2.19
N LEU A 102 -3.95 19.15 2.84
CA LEU A 102 -2.54 19.50 2.97
C LEU A 102 -1.79 18.42 3.76
N HIS A 103 -2.33 17.96 4.88
CA HIS A 103 -1.74 16.89 5.70
C HIS A 103 -1.55 15.60 4.91
N LEU A 104 -2.59 15.14 4.20
CA LEU A 104 -2.53 13.94 3.36
C LEU A 104 -1.52 14.10 2.21
N ALA A 105 -1.51 15.25 1.54
CA ALA A 105 -0.58 15.53 0.43
C ALA A 105 0.87 15.60 0.90
N LEU A 106 1.15 16.29 2.02
CA LEU A 106 2.49 16.38 2.60
C LEU A 106 2.97 15.01 3.08
N ASN A 107 2.11 14.24 3.74
CA ASN A 107 2.47 12.91 4.20
C ASN A 107 2.78 11.97 3.02
N LEU A 108 1.94 11.97 1.97
CA LEU A 108 2.20 11.20 0.77
C LEU A 108 3.51 11.61 0.10
N GLY A 109 3.75 12.93 -0.03
CA GLY A 109 5.00 13.47 -0.57
C GLY A 109 6.23 13.09 0.25
N GLN A 110 6.17 13.19 1.58
CA GLN A 110 7.26 12.79 2.47
C GLN A 110 7.54 11.29 2.38
N THR A 111 6.49 10.46 2.38
CA THR A 111 6.59 9.01 2.26
C THR A 111 7.19 8.62 0.91
N ALA A 112 6.76 9.26 -0.18
CA ALA A 112 7.34 9.07 -1.51
C ALA A 112 8.81 9.51 -1.58
N VAL A 113 9.18 10.65 -1.00
CA VAL A 113 10.57 11.13 -0.98
C VAL A 113 11.46 10.20 -0.18
N ARG A 114 11.00 9.69 0.98
CA ARG A 114 11.76 8.72 1.78
C ARG A 114 11.97 7.42 1.01
N ALA A 115 10.91 6.89 0.40
CA ALA A 115 10.98 5.69 -0.43
C ALA A 115 11.94 5.88 -1.62
N GLU A 116 11.89 7.03 -2.30
CA GLU A 116 12.80 7.36 -3.40
C GLU A 116 14.26 7.44 -2.97
N ARG A 117 14.53 8.06 -1.81
CA ARG A 117 15.90 8.19 -1.27
C ARG A 117 16.48 6.83 -0.91
N GLU A 118 15.71 6.00 -0.22
CA GLU A 118 16.14 4.65 0.13
C GLU A 118 16.40 3.82 -1.13
N ARG A 119 15.50 3.91 -2.11
CA ARG A 119 15.63 3.26 -3.41
C ARG A 119 16.91 3.67 -4.14
N ARG A 120 17.26 4.96 -4.16
CA ARG A 120 18.50 5.45 -4.78
C ARG A 120 19.73 4.87 -4.12
N ARG A 121 19.76 4.88 -2.78
CA ARG A 121 20.86 4.28 -2.01
C ARG A 121 21.01 2.79 -2.30
N GLN A 122 19.90 2.06 -2.39
CA GLN A 122 19.90 0.64 -2.74
C GLN A 122 20.39 0.39 -4.16
N HIS A 123 19.96 1.19 -5.15
CA HIS A 123 20.48 1.11 -6.52
C HIS A 123 21.98 1.36 -6.59
N GLU A 124 22.49 2.35 -5.86
CA GLU A 124 23.93 2.64 -5.80
C GLU A 124 24.72 1.46 -5.21
N LEU A 125 24.22 0.85 -4.12
CA LEU A 125 24.87 -0.31 -3.51
C LEU A 125 24.83 -1.54 -4.44
N VAL A 126 23.68 -1.82 -5.03
CA VAL A 126 23.48 -2.98 -5.92
C VAL A 126 24.26 -2.83 -7.23
N ALA A 127 24.34 -1.62 -7.80
CA ALA A 127 25.13 -1.37 -9.01
C ALA A 127 26.64 -1.56 -8.79
N VAL A 128 27.11 -1.42 -7.55
CA VAL A 128 28.52 -1.62 -7.18
C VAL A 128 28.83 -3.07 -6.80
N LEU A 129 27.85 -3.79 -6.24
CA LEU A 129 28.06 -5.12 -5.65
C LEU A 129 27.49 -6.29 -6.46
N GLY A 130 26.60 -6.04 -7.43
CA GLY A 130 25.86 -7.07 -8.14
C GLY A 130 26.39 -7.39 -9.54
N ASP A 131 26.53 -8.68 -9.82
CA ASP A 131 26.89 -9.18 -11.15
C ASP A 131 25.64 -9.57 -11.96
N PRO A 132 25.59 -9.30 -13.28
CA PRO A 132 24.45 -9.67 -14.12
C PRO A 132 24.31 -11.18 -14.25
N MET A 133 23.12 -11.71 -13.99
CA MET A 133 22.84 -13.13 -14.15
C MET A 133 22.78 -13.53 -15.63
N PRO A 134 23.59 -14.50 -16.10
CA PRO A 134 23.58 -14.93 -17.49
C PRO A 134 22.21 -15.48 -17.92
N GLY A 135 21.72 -15.04 -19.08
CA GLY A 135 20.47 -15.57 -19.68
C GLY A 135 19.16 -15.06 -19.07
N VAL A 136 19.20 -14.25 -18.00
CA VAL A 136 18.00 -13.73 -17.34
C VAL A 136 18.03 -12.19 -17.29
N PRO A 137 17.26 -11.51 -18.15
CA PRO A 137 17.28 -10.05 -18.22
C PRO A 137 16.89 -9.41 -16.89
N ARG A 138 17.54 -8.28 -16.58
CA ARG A 138 17.24 -7.45 -15.40
C ARG A 138 17.36 -8.21 -14.07
N THR A 139 18.26 -9.19 -13.99
CA THR A 139 18.53 -9.93 -12.75
C THR A 139 19.99 -9.80 -12.37
N LEU A 140 20.25 -9.45 -11.12
CA LEU A 140 21.57 -9.26 -10.54
C LEU A 140 21.77 -10.28 -9.42
N VAL A 141 22.98 -10.81 -9.30
CA VAL A 141 23.36 -11.73 -8.23
C VAL A 141 24.34 -11.03 -7.31
N LEU A 142 24.06 -11.07 -6.00
CA LEU A 142 24.91 -10.56 -4.94
C LEU A 142 25.65 -11.73 -4.27
N ALA A 143 26.94 -11.55 -4.04
CA ALA A 143 27.75 -12.48 -3.27
C ALA A 143 27.38 -12.40 -1.78
N HIS A 144 26.36 -13.18 -1.38
CA HIS A 144 25.89 -13.27 -0.01
C HIS A 144 25.41 -14.71 0.30
N PRO A 145 25.79 -15.29 1.46
CA PRO A 145 25.48 -16.69 1.77
C PRO A 145 24.02 -16.91 2.22
N GLU A 146 23.35 -15.89 2.75
CA GLU A 146 21.94 -16.00 3.11
C GLU A 146 21.04 -15.98 1.86
N PRO A 147 20.07 -16.90 1.74
CA PRO A 147 19.21 -17.02 0.57
C PRO A 147 18.08 -15.97 0.62
N PHE A 148 18.27 -14.84 -0.05
CA PHE A 148 17.24 -13.82 -0.20
C PHE A 148 17.11 -13.34 -1.64
N ALA A 149 15.89 -12.95 -2.01
CA ALA A 149 15.57 -12.28 -3.25
C ALA A 149 14.76 -11.03 -2.94
N TYR A 150 15.02 -9.95 -3.67
CA TYR A 150 14.16 -8.77 -3.59
C TYR A 150 14.20 -7.99 -4.90
N CYS A 151 13.13 -7.24 -5.16
CA CYS A 151 13.06 -6.31 -6.27
C CYS A 151 13.52 -4.91 -5.89
N VAL A 152 14.33 -4.30 -6.75
CA VAL A 152 14.62 -2.86 -6.68
C VAL A 152 13.79 -2.14 -7.75
N PRO A 153 12.68 -1.45 -7.37
CA PRO A 153 11.89 -0.67 -8.31
C PRO A 153 12.69 0.55 -8.83
N GLY A 154 12.39 1.06 -10.03
CA GLY A 154 13.05 2.25 -10.61
C GLY A 154 13.05 2.30 -12.14
N LEU A 155 13.73 3.31 -12.72
CA LEU A 155 13.90 3.47 -14.18
C LEU A 155 14.59 2.25 -14.84
N ARG A 156 15.40 1.52 -14.05
CA ARG A 156 15.89 0.18 -14.37
C ARG A 156 15.46 -0.75 -13.26
N THR A 157 14.30 -1.38 -13.43
CA THR A 157 13.84 -2.40 -12.49
C THR A 157 14.78 -3.60 -12.55
N ALA A 158 15.23 -4.09 -11.40
CA ALA A 158 16.12 -5.24 -11.30
C ALA A 158 15.66 -6.18 -10.17
N THR A 159 15.65 -7.48 -10.45
CA THR A 159 15.54 -8.53 -9.44
C THR A 159 16.93 -8.82 -8.91
N VAL A 160 17.10 -8.74 -7.59
CA VAL A 160 18.36 -9.03 -6.93
C VAL A 160 18.23 -10.37 -6.23
N LEU A 161 19.13 -11.29 -6.51
CA LEU A 161 19.22 -12.63 -5.94
C LEU A 161 20.56 -12.76 -5.22
N THR A 162 20.67 -13.63 -4.23
CA THR A 162 21.98 -13.98 -3.65
C THR A 162 22.52 -15.27 -4.23
N ASP A 163 23.85 -15.43 -4.23
CA ASP A 163 24.49 -16.72 -4.54
C ASP A 163 23.93 -17.85 -3.66
N GLY A 164 23.75 -17.59 -2.36
CA GLY A 164 23.16 -18.57 -1.44
C GLY A 164 21.75 -19.00 -1.83
N LEU A 165 20.96 -18.12 -2.46
CA LEU A 165 19.64 -18.48 -2.98
C LEU A 165 19.73 -19.29 -4.28
N VAL A 166 20.62 -18.90 -5.19
CA VAL A 166 20.85 -19.59 -6.46
C VAL A 166 21.34 -21.01 -6.23
N ASP A 167 22.22 -21.20 -5.24
CA ASP A 167 22.78 -22.51 -4.88
C ASP A 167 21.77 -23.39 -4.12
N ALA A 168 20.85 -22.79 -3.37
CA ALA A 168 19.89 -23.53 -2.55
C ALA A 168 18.64 -24.01 -3.32
N LEU A 169 18.31 -23.38 -4.45
CA LEU A 169 17.09 -23.65 -5.21
C LEU A 169 17.36 -24.46 -6.48
N ARG A 170 16.45 -25.40 -6.78
CA ARG A 170 16.43 -26.06 -8.10
C ARG A 170 16.05 -25.05 -9.19
N PRO A 171 16.40 -25.28 -10.47
CA PRO A 171 16.11 -24.35 -11.56
C PRO A 171 14.64 -23.92 -11.66
N ASP A 172 13.70 -24.84 -11.45
CA ASP A 172 12.26 -24.54 -11.49
C ASP A 172 11.78 -23.72 -10.28
N GLU A 173 12.41 -23.92 -9.12
CA GLU A 173 12.13 -23.17 -7.89
C GLU A 173 12.72 -21.76 -7.97
N LEU A 174 13.92 -21.62 -8.52
CA LEU A 174 14.54 -20.34 -8.82
C LEU A 174 13.71 -19.55 -9.85
N ALA A 175 13.21 -20.22 -10.89
CA ALA A 175 12.29 -19.62 -11.84
C ALA A 175 10.98 -19.16 -11.15
N ALA A 176 10.50 -19.88 -10.13
CA ALA A 176 9.35 -19.47 -9.32
C ALA A 176 9.61 -18.15 -8.59
N VAL A 177 10.75 -18.03 -7.91
CA VAL A 177 11.15 -16.80 -7.21
C VAL A 177 11.27 -15.64 -8.19
N ILE A 178 11.97 -15.83 -9.31
CA ILE A 178 12.12 -14.78 -10.32
C ILE A 178 10.76 -14.35 -10.90
N ALA A 179 9.84 -15.28 -11.13
CA ALA A 179 8.49 -14.97 -11.61
C ALA A 179 7.66 -14.20 -10.56
N HIS A 180 7.78 -14.57 -9.28
CA HIS A 180 7.15 -13.88 -8.15
C HIS A 180 7.69 -12.44 -8.03
N GLU A 181 9.01 -12.28 -8.01
CA GLU A 181 9.69 -10.99 -7.92
C GLU A 181 9.31 -10.07 -9.09
N ARG A 182 9.38 -10.58 -10.33
CA ARG A 182 8.94 -9.80 -11.51
C ARG A 182 7.49 -9.36 -11.42
N ALA A 183 6.62 -10.18 -10.84
CA ALA A 183 5.21 -9.83 -10.68
C ALA A 183 5.01 -8.57 -9.82
N HIS A 184 5.83 -8.34 -8.80
CA HIS A 184 5.79 -7.10 -7.99
C HIS A 184 6.14 -5.85 -8.80
N LEU A 185 7.05 -5.99 -9.76
CA LEU A 185 7.45 -4.90 -10.66
C LEU A 185 6.38 -4.65 -11.72
N ASP A 186 5.91 -5.69 -12.40
CA ASP A 186 4.95 -5.59 -13.50
C ASP A 186 3.56 -5.12 -13.04
N GLN A 187 3.18 -5.46 -11.81
CA GLN A 187 1.89 -5.06 -11.21
C GLN A 187 2.01 -3.83 -10.30
N PHE A 188 3.17 -3.18 -10.26
CA PHE A 188 3.43 -1.96 -9.48
C PHE A 188 3.01 -2.07 -8.00
N HIS A 189 3.16 -3.25 -7.37
CA HIS A 189 2.73 -3.50 -5.99
C HIS A 189 3.38 -2.52 -5.00
N HIS A 190 4.60 -2.09 -5.27
CA HIS A 190 5.30 -1.06 -4.49
C HIS A 190 4.56 0.29 -4.42
N LEU A 191 3.89 0.73 -5.50
CA LEU A 191 3.11 1.98 -5.48
C LEU A 191 1.85 1.83 -4.63
N VAL A 192 1.21 0.67 -4.71
CA VAL A 192 0.04 0.35 -3.89
C VAL A 192 0.43 0.36 -2.41
N LEU A 193 1.50 -0.35 -2.04
CA LEU A 193 2.00 -0.38 -0.66
C LEU A 193 2.44 1.00 -0.17
N LEU A 194 3.10 1.81 -1.01
CA LEU A 194 3.47 3.18 -0.68
C LEU A 194 2.26 4.02 -0.29
N SER A 195 1.16 3.91 -1.03
CA SER A 195 -0.06 4.68 -0.75
C SER A 195 -0.70 4.29 0.59
N PHE A 196 -0.73 2.99 0.93
CA PHE A 196 -1.28 2.52 2.21
C PHE A 196 -0.34 2.81 3.39
N ARG A 197 0.99 2.75 3.20
CA ARG A 197 1.98 3.20 4.20
C ARG A 197 1.87 4.69 4.48
N ALA A 198 1.70 5.51 3.43
CA ALA A 198 1.45 6.93 3.59
C ALA A 198 0.16 7.15 4.41
N TRP A 199 -0.92 6.47 4.05
CA TRP A 199 -2.17 6.55 4.79
C TRP A 199 -2.03 6.14 6.27
N HIS A 200 -1.36 5.03 6.55
CA HIS A 200 -1.04 4.58 7.91
C HIS A 200 -0.26 5.64 8.70
N SER A 201 0.79 6.20 8.09
CA SER A 201 1.61 7.22 8.75
C SER A 201 0.88 8.55 8.94
N ALA A 202 -0.12 8.86 8.10
CA ALA A 202 -0.94 10.06 8.22
C ALA A 202 -1.94 9.96 9.39
N LEU A 203 -2.39 8.75 9.73
CA LEU A 203 -3.39 8.48 10.77
C LEU A 203 -2.95 7.30 11.66
N PRO A 204 -1.82 7.42 12.40
CA PRO A 204 -1.20 6.29 13.10
C PRO A 204 -2.06 5.75 14.25
N TRP A 205 -2.95 6.56 14.81
CA TRP A 205 -3.87 6.19 15.88
C TRP A 205 -5.14 5.48 15.37
N PHE A 206 -5.33 5.37 14.06
CA PHE A 206 -6.52 4.79 13.47
C PHE A 206 -6.33 3.28 13.21
N PRO A 207 -6.94 2.36 13.99
CA PRO A 207 -6.61 0.93 13.93
C PRO A 207 -6.92 0.28 12.58
N ILE A 208 -7.83 0.87 11.81
CA ILE A 208 -8.19 0.43 10.48
C ILE A 208 -7.04 0.63 9.48
N ALA A 209 -6.18 1.63 9.67
CA ALA A 209 -5.05 1.86 8.78
C ALA A 209 -4.04 0.70 8.83
N ASN A 210 -3.69 0.22 10.03
CA ASN A 210 -2.80 -0.94 10.20
C ASN A 210 -3.42 -2.23 9.66
N ARG A 211 -4.75 -2.34 9.71
CA ARG A 211 -5.48 -3.48 9.17
C ARG A 211 -5.49 -3.45 7.64
N ALA A 212 -5.71 -2.29 7.06
CA ALA A 212 -5.70 -2.09 5.62
C ALA A 212 -4.31 -2.35 5.05
N GLU A 213 -3.24 -1.81 5.65
CA GLU A 213 -1.87 -2.05 5.21
C GLU A 213 -1.52 -3.54 5.21
N ARG A 214 -1.78 -4.25 6.31
CA ARG A 214 -1.53 -5.71 6.40
C ARG A 214 -2.34 -6.51 5.39
N ALA A 215 -3.62 -6.20 5.23
CA ALA A 215 -4.48 -6.88 4.26
C ALA A 215 -3.97 -6.65 2.83
N VAL A 216 -3.62 -5.41 2.48
CA VAL A 216 -3.08 -5.05 1.16
C VAL A 216 -1.76 -5.76 0.91
N SER A 217 -0.85 -5.80 1.88
CA SER A 217 0.42 -6.54 1.79
C SER A 217 0.20 -8.02 1.49
N LEU A 218 -0.67 -8.68 2.24
CA LEU A 218 -1.01 -10.09 2.00
C LEU A 218 -1.61 -10.30 0.59
N LEU A 219 -2.49 -9.40 0.16
CA LEU A 219 -3.14 -9.50 -1.15
C LEU A 219 -2.14 -9.30 -2.31
N THR A 220 -1.16 -8.41 -2.17
CA THR A 220 -0.11 -8.23 -3.19
C THR A 220 0.81 -9.44 -3.27
N GLU A 221 1.14 -10.08 -2.13
CA GLU A 221 1.87 -11.35 -2.12
C GLU A 221 1.09 -12.46 -2.83
N MET A 222 -0.21 -12.60 -2.54
CA MET A 222 -1.07 -13.59 -3.22
C MET A 222 -1.17 -13.35 -4.73
N LEU A 223 -1.12 -12.10 -5.19
CA LEU A 223 -1.12 -11.76 -6.62
C LEU A 223 0.21 -12.09 -7.30
N ALA A 224 1.32 -11.89 -6.61
CA ALA A 224 2.64 -12.29 -7.09
C ALA A 224 2.73 -13.82 -7.18
N ASP A 225 2.24 -14.54 -6.17
CA ASP A 225 2.13 -16.00 -6.16
C ASP A 225 1.26 -16.51 -7.31
N ASP A 226 0.11 -15.88 -7.57
CA ASP A 226 -0.75 -16.26 -8.69
C ASP A 226 -0.05 -16.14 -10.05
N THR A 227 0.84 -15.15 -10.21
CA THR A 227 1.63 -14.99 -11.43
C THR A 227 2.74 -16.03 -11.52
N ALA A 228 3.49 -16.28 -10.45
CA ALA A 228 4.50 -17.33 -10.42
C ALA A 228 3.89 -18.72 -10.67
N ARG A 229 2.78 -19.02 -10.00
CA ARG A 229 2.00 -20.26 -10.14
C ARG A 229 1.59 -20.53 -11.59
N ARG A 230 1.14 -19.51 -12.31
CA ARG A 230 0.76 -19.64 -13.73
C ARG A 230 1.96 -19.96 -14.64
N GLN A 231 3.18 -19.62 -14.24
CA GLN A 231 4.39 -19.83 -15.05
C GLN A 231 5.08 -21.16 -14.75
N VAL A 232 5.23 -21.53 -13.48
CA VAL A 232 6.05 -22.68 -13.06
C VAL A 232 5.27 -23.78 -12.31
N GLY A 233 4.01 -23.55 -11.97
CA GLY A 233 3.18 -24.50 -11.22
C GLY A 233 3.33 -24.44 -9.69
N ASP A 234 2.45 -25.16 -8.99
CA ASP A 234 2.31 -25.09 -7.53
C ASP A 234 3.50 -25.69 -6.76
N ALA A 235 4.02 -26.83 -7.23
CA ALA A 235 5.05 -27.57 -6.51
C ALA A 235 6.36 -26.77 -6.39
N SER A 236 6.82 -26.17 -7.49
CA SER A 236 8.06 -25.37 -7.52
C SER A 236 7.93 -24.08 -6.72
N LEU A 237 6.76 -23.42 -6.79
CA LEU A 237 6.50 -22.22 -5.99
C LEU A 237 6.47 -22.53 -4.49
N GLY A 238 5.76 -23.59 -4.09
CA GLY A 238 5.68 -23.97 -2.68
C GLY A 238 7.02 -24.38 -2.09
N ALA A 239 7.82 -25.16 -2.82
CA ALA A 239 9.15 -25.55 -2.38
C ALA A 239 10.06 -24.33 -2.20
N ALA A 240 10.04 -23.38 -3.15
CA ALA A 240 10.74 -22.11 -3.03
C ALA A 240 10.28 -21.30 -1.81
N MET A 241 8.97 -21.18 -1.58
CA MET A 241 8.41 -20.43 -0.45
C MET A 241 8.81 -21.03 0.91
N VAL A 242 8.85 -22.36 1.04
CA VAL A 242 9.28 -23.02 2.27
C VAL A 242 10.76 -22.73 2.54
N LEU A 243 11.60 -22.77 1.51
CA LEU A 243 13.04 -22.52 1.65
C LEU A 243 13.35 -21.06 1.97
N VAL A 244 12.75 -20.11 1.24
CA VAL A 244 12.92 -18.67 1.48
C VAL A 244 12.28 -18.26 2.81
N GLY A 245 11.08 -18.74 3.10
CA GLY A 245 10.35 -18.45 4.33
C GLY A 245 11.00 -19.03 5.61
N ALA A 246 11.77 -20.11 5.49
CA ALA A 246 12.58 -20.65 6.59
C ALA A 246 13.83 -19.80 6.88
N SER A 247 14.26 -19.00 5.90
CA SER A 247 15.51 -18.23 5.97
C SER A 247 15.31 -16.84 6.60
N GLY A 248 14.06 -16.39 6.71
CA GLY A 248 13.65 -15.15 7.37
C GLY A 248 14.08 -13.90 6.60
N GLU A 249 13.14 -13.04 6.20
CA GLU A 249 13.51 -11.71 5.70
C GLU A 249 14.16 -10.91 6.83
N PRO A 250 15.38 -10.38 6.64
CA PRO A 250 15.94 -9.41 7.56
C PRO A 250 15.28 -8.04 7.31
N GLY A 251 14.15 -7.73 7.96
CA GLY A 251 13.67 -6.34 7.93
C GLY A 251 12.28 -6.00 8.50
N ALA A 252 12.30 -5.11 9.51
CA ALA A 252 11.28 -4.10 9.87
C ALA A 252 10.19 -4.41 10.92
N TYR A 253 9.82 -5.66 11.23
CA TYR A 253 8.70 -5.92 12.18
C TYR A 253 9.01 -6.90 13.34
N ALA A 254 10.28 -7.23 13.60
CA ALA A 254 10.66 -8.22 14.62
C ALA A 254 10.41 -7.82 16.08
N ASP A 255 9.98 -6.58 16.36
CA ASP A 255 9.92 -6.03 17.73
C ASP A 255 8.49 -5.99 18.29
N SER A 256 7.82 -7.15 18.35
CA SER A 256 6.69 -7.36 19.27
C SER A 256 6.49 -8.86 19.49
N GLY A 257 6.52 -9.32 20.74
CA GLY A 257 6.53 -10.74 21.15
C GLY A 257 5.24 -11.54 20.92
N GLY A 258 4.61 -11.40 19.74
CA GLY A 258 3.58 -12.28 19.20
C GLY A 258 4.11 -13.14 18.04
N VAL A 259 3.27 -14.01 17.48
CA VAL A 259 3.59 -14.72 16.23
C VAL A 259 3.97 -13.68 15.17
N SER A 260 5.14 -13.82 14.54
CA SER A 260 5.60 -12.86 13.54
C SER A 260 4.54 -12.71 12.43
N PRO A 261 4.14 -11.48 12.06
CA PRO A 261 3.21 -11.20 10.95
C PRO A 261 3.60 -11.94 9.67
N ASP A 262 4.89 -12.15 9.44
CA ASP A 262 5.43 -12.82 8.26
C ASP A 262 5.10 -14.32 8.27
N ARG A 263 5.00 -14.95 9.45
CA ARG A 263 4.63 -16.37 9.58
C ARG A 263 3.15 -16.60 9.28
N GLU A 264 2.25 -15.78 9.83
CA GLU A 264 0.82 -15.87 9.52
C GLU A 264 0.55 -15.61 8.03
N MET A 265 1.26 -14.64 7.44
CA MET A 265 1.19 -14.36 6.01
C MET A 265 1.67 -15.53 5.16
N LEU A 266 2.82 -16.14 5.52
CA LEU A 266 3.34 -17.31 4.83
C LEU A 266 2.37 -18.50 4.93
N ASP A 267 1.83 -18.78 6.12
CA ASP A 267 0.90 -19.89 6.32
C ASP A 267 -0.41 -19.70 5.52
N ALA A 268 -0.92 -18.48 5.45
CA ALA A 268 -2.10 -18.15 4.63
C ALA A 268 -1.84 -18.37 3.13
N ARG A 269 -0.63 -18.06 2.64
CA ARG A 269 -0.23 -18.29 1.25
C ARG A 269 -0.03 -19.77 0.95
N LEU A 270 0.65 -20.52 1.82
CA LEU A 270 0.86 -21.96 1.67
C LEU A 270 -0.46 -22.75 1.70
N ALA A 271 -1.37 -22.40 2.63
CA ALA A 271 -2.70 -23.01 2.70
C ALA A 271 -3.50 -22.82 1.40
N ARG A 272 -3.34 -21.68 0.74
CA ARG A 272 -3.99 -21.38 -0.55
C ARG A 272 -3.44 -22.21 -1.71
N LEU A 273 -2.16 -22.57 -1.66
CA LEU A 273 -1.52 -23.46 -2.64
C LEU A 273 -1.81 -24.96 -2.36
N GLY A 274 -2.48 -25.28 -1.24
CA GLY A 274 -2.74 -26.66 -0.84
C GLY A 274 -1.49 -27.38 -0.33
N ILE A 275 -0.47 -26.63 0.12
CA ILE A 275 0.83 -27.15 0.54
C ILE A 275 0.90 -27.08 2.07
N SER A 276 0.93 -28.24 2.72
CA SER A 276 1.22 -28.35 4.16
C SER A 276 2.73 -28.35 4.38
N ARG A 277 3.20 -27.61 5.40
CA ARG A 277 4.60 -27.68 5.85
C ARG A 277 5.01 -29.09 6.26
#